data_AF-A0A2V7P5G7-F1
#
_entry.id   AF-A0A2V7P5G7-F1
#
_cell.length_a   1.000
_cell.length_b   1.000
_cell.length_c   1.000
_cell.angle_alpha   90.00
_cell.angle_beta   90.00
_cell.angle_gamma   90.00
#
_symmetry.space_group_name_H-M   'P 1'
#
loop_
_entity.id
_entity.type
_entity.pdbx_description
1 polymer ?
#
loop_
_entity_poly.entity_id
_entity_poly.type
_entity_poly.pdbx_seq_one_letter_code
_entity_poly.pdbx_strand_id
1 'polypeptide(L)'
;MASGCAVAEAASESDRPLDMIDIDVAGTLQTWGRAVREGSLWIVCCLAPGRWHVAPVRRDVPAPPPHGVERRSPERLILELAGLLLGALDRVWAVADQATVFLCTALAVIEVSLGRVQEARGLSTATRAHLLADLAIISQAIESALGAA
;
A
#
# COMPACT_ATOMS: atom_id res chain seq x y z
N MET A 1 7.40 -20.79 20.28
CA MET A 1 6.95 -19.44 20.67
C MET A 1 7.46 -18.50 19.59
N ALA A 2 6.60 -18.02 18.70
CA ALA A 2 7.00 -17.08 17.66
C ALA A 2 6.91 -15.68 18.27
N SER A 3 8.05 -15.11 18.64
CA SER A 3 8.16 -13.68 18.95
C SER A 3 8.09 -12.93 17.62
N GLY A 4 7.00 -12.20 17.41
CA GLY A 4 6.84 -11.31 16.27
C GLY A 4 7.02 -9.88 16.76
N CYS A 5 8.17 -9.26 16.48
CA CYS A 5 8.32 -7.83 16.73
C CYS A 5 7.37 -7.06 15.81
N ALA A 6 6.52 -6.22 16.38
CA ALA A 6 5.72 -5.26 15.63
C ALA A 6 6.50 -3.94 15.59
N VAL A 7 6.82 -3.43 14.41
CA VAL A 7 7.39 -2.09 14.27
C VAL A 7 6.24 -1.09 14.34
N ALA A 8 6.25 -0.26 15.39
CA ALA A 8 5.30 0.84 15.52
C ALA A 8 5.84 2.07 14.78
N GLU A 9 5.22 2.41 13.64
CA GLU A 9 5.46 3.68 12.97
C GLU A 9 4.45 4.71 13.46
N ALA A 10 4.93 5.74 14.17
CA ALA A 10 4.11 6.87 14.55
C ALA A 10 4.06 7.89 13.41
N ALA A 11 2.86 8.25 12.96
CA ALA A 11 2.69 9.23 11.88
C ALA A 11 2.97 10.69 12.29
N SER A 12 3.22 10.96 13.58
CA SER A 12 3.53 12.29 14.10
C SER A 12 4.51 12.19 15.28
N GLU A 13 5.42 13.16 15.38
CA GLU A 13 6.20 13.39 16.59
C GLU A 13 5.25 13.64 17.77
N SER A 14 5.52 12.94 18.87
CA SER A 14 4.85 13.11 20.15
C SER A 14 5.79 13.90 21.07
N ASP A 15 5.26 14.90 21.78
CA ASP A 15 5.97 15.66 22.83
C ASP A 15 6.36 14.80 24.05
N ARG A 16 5.89 13.55 24.08
CA ARG A 16 6.43 12.52 24.98
C ARG A 16 7.44 11.67 24.21
N PRO A 17 8.63 11.41 24.77
CA PRO A 17 9.44 10.31 24.28
C PRO A 17 8.56 9.06 24.38
N LEU A 18 8.14 8.55 23.22
CA LEU A 18 7.71 7.17 23.12
C LEU A 18 8.97 6.40 23.49
N ASP A 19 9.11 6.03 24.77
CA ASP A 19 10.13 5.09 25.23
C ASP A 19 9.95 3.88 24.32
N MET A 20 10.80 3.80 23.28
CA MET A 20 10.61 3.03 22.05
C MET A 20 9.83 1.77 22.37
N ILE A 21 8.50 1.87 22.22
CA ILE A 21 7.66 0.95 22.96
C ILE A 21 7.70 -0.34 22.18
N ASP A 22 8.59 -1.23 22.62
CA ASP A 22 8.62 -2.65 22.32
C ASP A 22 7.39 -3.30 23.02
N ILE A 23 6.21 -2.68 22.87
CA ILE A 23 4.93 -3.35 23.16
C ILE A 23 4.93 -4.46 22.13
N ASP A 24 5.01 -5.67 22.64
CA ASP A 24 4.66 -6.86 21.90
C ASP A 24 3.16 -6.76 21.55
N VAL A 25 2.85 -5.99 20.51
CA VAL A 25 1.49 -5.81 19.98
C VAL A 25 0.97 -7.18 19.56
N ALA A 26 1.83 -8.03 19.01
CA ALA A 26 1.50 -9.40 18.64
C ALA A 26 1.08 -10.22 19.86
N GLY A 27 1.87 -10.23 20.94
CA GLY A 27 1.56 -10.92 22.20
C GLY A 27 0.33 -10.36 22.91
N THR A 28 0.15 -9.03 22.88
CA THR A 28 -1.04 -8.36 23.45
C THR A 28 -2.30 -8.76 22.69
N LEU A 29 -2.25 -8.72 21.36
CA LEU A 29 -3.37 -9.15 20.50
C LEU A 29 -3.67 -10.64 20.65
N GLN A 30 -2.64 -11.49 20.75
CA GLN A 30 -2.81 -12.92 21.03
C GLN A 30 -3.52 -13.14 22.37
N THR A 31 -3.14 -12.40 23.43
CA THR A 31 -3.80 -12.45 24.74
C THR A 31 -5.28 -12.06 24.66
N TRP A 32 -5.64 -11.17 23.73
CA TRP A 32 -7.02 -10.78 23.44
C TRP A 32 -7.74 -11.72 22.44
N GLY A 33 -7.15 -12.87 22.13
CA GLY A 33 -7.73 -13.87 21.23
C GLY A 33 -7.73 -13.46 19.75
N ARG A 34 -6.87 -12.52 19.36
CA ARG A 34 -6.71 -12.10 17.96
C ARG A 34 -5.46 -12.75 17.36
N ALA A 35 -5.67 -13.56 16.32
CA ALA A 35 -4.57 -14.09 15.53
C ALA A 35 -3.95 -12.97 14.69
N VAL A 36 -2.68 -12.68 14.94
CA VAL A 36 -1.87 -11.76 14.12
C VAL A 36 -1.19 -12.58 13.03
N ARG A 37 -1.47 -12.25 11.78
CA ARG A 37 -0.79 -12.84 10.63
C ARG A 37 0.44 -12.00 10.29
N GLU A 38 1.48 -12.63 9.78
CA GLU A 38 2.65 -11.92 9.25
C GLU A 38 2.23 -10.94 8.15
N GLY A 39 2.82 -9.74 8.14
CA GLY A 39 2.45 -8.65 7.24
C GLY A 39 1.09 -8.00 7.52
N SER A 40 0.41 -8.32 8.63
CA SER A 40 -0.85 -7.63 8.99
C SER A 40 -0.58 -6.26 9.60
N LEU A 41 -1.31 -5.26 9.11
CA LEU A 41 -1.27 -3.89 9.62
C LEU A 41 -2.39 -3.65 10.62
N TRP A 42 -2.11 -2.86 11.66
CA TRP A 42 -3.05 -2.56 12.74
C TRP A 42 -2.99 -1.08 13.10
N ILE A 43 -4.14 -0.49 13.38
CA ILE A 43 -4.27 0.85 13.96
C ILE A 43 -4.48 0.69 15.47
N VAL A 44 -3.76 1.48 16.24
CA VAL A 44 -3.85 1.50 17.70
C VAL A 44 -4.10 2.94 18.16
N CYS A 45 -5.04 3.14 19.08
CA CYS A 45 -5.35 4.45 19.63
C CYS A 45 -5.70 4.36 21.12
N CYS A 46 -5.15 5.29 21.90
CA CYS A 46 -5.47 5.47 23.32
C CYS A 46 -6.41 6.67 23.46
N LEU A 47 -7.72 6.41 23.52
CA LEU A 47 -8.74 7.47 23.55
C LEU A 47 -9.08 7.96 24.97
N ALA A 48 -8.66 7.20 25.98
CA ALA A 48 -8.69 7.60 27.38
C ALA A 48 -7.48 7.00 28.10
N PRO A 49 -6.98 7.58 29.21
CA PRO A 49 -5.82 7.06 29.93
C PRO A 49 -5.97 5.57 30.25
N GLY A 50 -5.02 4.75 29.77
CA GLY A 50 -5.01 3.31 29.99
C GLY A 50 -6.04 2.50 29.18
N ARG A 51 -6.87 3.14 28.34
CA ARG A 51 -7.88 2.46 27.52
C ARG A 51 -7.48 2.46 26.04
N TRP A 52 -6.72 1.44 25.68
CA TRP A 52 -6.28 1.17 24.31
C TRP A 52 -7.38 0.50 23.50
N HIS A 53 -7.60 1.04 22.31
CA HIS A 53 -8.41 0.42 21.28
C HIS A 53 -7.49 0.12 20.10
N VAL A 54 -7.73 -1.03 19.48
CA VAL A 54 -6.99 -1.48 18.30
C VAL A 54 -7.99 -1.77 17.19
N ALA A 55 -7.57 -1.84 15.93
CA ALA A 55 -8.35 -2.43 14.85
C ALA A 55 -7.39 -2.84 13.72
N PRO A 56 -7.64 -3.95 13.02
CA PRO A 56 -6.82 -4.31 11.86
C PRO A 56 -7.12 -3.36 10.70
N VAL A 57 -6.09 -3.05 9.91
CA VAL A 57 -6.25 -2.47 8.58
C VAL A 57 -6.76 -3.58 7.66
N ARG A 58 -7.92 -3.38 7.06
CA ARG A 58 -8.57 -4.40 6.22
C ARG A 58 -8.89 -3.81 4.87
N ARG A 59 -8.78 -4.68 3.87
CA ARG A 59 -9.15 -4.35 2.50
C ARG A 59 -10.61 -4.66 2.17
N ASP A 60 -11.27 -5.47 2.99
CA ASP A 60 -12.65 -5.92 2.81
C ASP A 60 -13.48 -5.58 4.04
N VAL A 61 -14.74 -5.23 3.81
CA VAL A 61 -15.69 -4.89 4.88
C VAL A 61 -15.89 -6.11 5.79
N PRO A 62 -15.79 -5.96 7.13
CA PRO A 62 -16.02 -7.07 8.04
C PRO A 62 -17.48 -7.55 7.93
N ALA A 63 -17.67 -8.86 8.09
CA ALA A 63 -19.00 -9.45 8.12
C ALA A 63 -19.89 -8.78 9.18
N PRO A 64 -21.21 -8.67 8.94
CA PRO A 64 -22.13 -8.12 9.92
C PRO A 64 -22.12 -8.95 11.21
N PRO A 65 -22.42 -8.35 12.37
CA PRO A 65 -22.50 -9.09 13.61
C PRO A 65 -23.53 -10.23 13.52
N PRO A 66 -23.26 -11.42 14.08
CA PRO A 66 -24.04 -12.66 13.86
C PRO A 66 -25.51 -12.60 14.31
N HIS A 67 -25.93 -11.53 14.99
CA HIS A 67 -27.33 -11.29 15.39
C HIS A 67 -27.82 -9.90 15.01
N GLY A 68 -27.11 -9.17 14.13
CA GLY A 68 -27.41 -7.78 13.79
C GLY A 68 -27.16 -6.78 14.94
N VAL A 69 -26.78 -7.26 16.12
CA VAL A 69 -26.46 -6.42 17.29
C VAL A 69 -24.97 -6.11 17.29
N GLU A 70 -24.66 -4.82 17.19
CA GLU A 70 -23.28 -4.35 17.31
C GLU A 70 -22.80 -4.50 18.76
N ARG A 71 -21.67 -5.19 18.94
CA ARG A 71 -21.05 -5.46 20.25
C ARG A 71 -19.76 -4.69 20.47
N ARG A 72 -19.21 -4.09 19.40
CA ARG A 72 -18.02 -3.24 19.47
C ARG A 72 -18.40 -1.89 20.06
N SER A 73 -17.50 -1.31 20.85
CA SER A 73 -17.68 0.05 21.33
C SER A 73 -17.63 1.06 20.18
N PRO A 74 -18.21 2.25 20.31
CA PRO A 74 -18.12 3.31 19.31
C PRO A 74 -16.66 3.62 18.91
N GLU A 75 -15.76 3.64 19.87
CA GLU A 75 -14.32 3.85 19.67
C GLU A 75 -13.71 2.77 18.78
N ARG A 76 -14.05 1.50 19.06
CA ARG A 76 -13.60 0.36 18.25
C ARG A 76 -14.18 0.42 16.83
N LEU A 77 -15.41 0.89 16.67
CA LEU A 77 -16.02 1.08 15.34
C LEU A 77 -15.32 2.15 14.52
N ILE A 78 -14.98 3.28 15.14
CA ILE A 78 -14.22 4.36 14.48
C ILE A 78 -12.88 3.82 13.98
N LEU A 79 -12.16 3.04 14.80
CA LEU A 79 -10.89 2.45 14.38
C LEU A 79 -11.05 1.39 13.28
N GLU A 80 -12.10 0.57 13.31
CA GLU A 80 -12.36 -0.38 12.21
C GLU A 80 -12.70 0.36 10.90
N LEU A 81 -13.42 1.49 10.97
CA LEU A 81 -13.68 2.33 9.79
C LEU A 81 -12.41 2.99 9.27
N ALA A 82 -11.57 3.53 10.16
CA ALA A 82 -10.26 4.06 9.79
C ALA A 82 -9.37 2.97 9.16
N GLY A 83 -9.39 1.76 9.71
CA GLY A 83 -8.69 0.59 9.18
C GLY A 83 -9.17 0.18 7.79
N LEU A 84 -10.46 0.32 7.51
CA LEU A 84 -11.02 0.10 6.16
C LEU A 84 -10.61 1.20 5.18
N LEU A 85 -10.63 2.47 5.63
CA LEU A 85 -10.22 3.60 4.79
C LEU A 85 -8.73 3.52 4.42
N LEU A 86 -7.86 3.18 5.38
CA LEU A 86 -6.44 2.97 5.11
C LEU A 86 -6.22 1.78 4.17
N GLY A 87 -6.95 0.68 4.36
CA GLY A 87 -6.85 -0.47 3.46
C GLY A 87 -7.35 -0.19 2.05
N ALA A 88 -8.35 0.70 1.90
CA ALA A 88 -8.81 1.17 0.59
C ALA A 88 -7.79 2.12 -0.05
N LEU A 89 -7.21 3.04 0.73
CA LEU A 89 -6.18 3.97 0.26
C LEU A 89 -4.92 3.23 -0.21
N ASP A 90 -4.47 2.21 0.53
CA ASP A 90 -3.35 1.34 0.16
C ASP A 90 -3.56 0.71 -1.22
N ARG A 91 -4.79 0.25 -1.54
CA ARG A 91 -5.10 -0.27 -2.88
C ARG A 91 -4.97 0.81 -3.96
N VAL A 92 -5.49 2.01 -3.70
CA VAL A 92 -5.42 3.13 -4.66
C VAL A 92 -3.98 3.56 -4.89
N TRP A 93 -3.16 3.61 -3.85
CA TRP A 93 -1.76 3.96 -3.96
C TRP A 93 -0.94 2.89 -4.68
N ALA A 94 -1.20 1.61 -4.41
CA ALA A 94 -0.56 0.51 -5.14
C ALA A 94 -0.87 0.56 -6.65
N VAL A 95 -2.11 0.90 -7.00
CA VAL A 95 -2.53 1.14 -8.39
C VAL A 95 -1.78 2.32 -9.00
N ALA A 96 -1.73 3.45 -8.30
CA ALA A 96 -1.05 4.65 -8.77
C ALA A 96 0.45 4.42 -8.97
N ASP A 97 1.10 3.75 -8.02
CA ASP A 97 2.52 3.39 -8.07
C ASP A 97 2.81 2.49 -9.29
N GLN A 98 1.97 1.47 -9.51
CA GLN A 98 2.10 0.60 -10.68
C GLN A 98 1.94 1.36 -12.00
N ALA A 99 0.96 2.28 -12.09
CA ALA A 99 0.79 3.14 -13.25
C ALA A 99 2.02 4.04 -13.48
N THR A 100 2.58 4.60 -12.41
CA THR A 100 3.82 5.40 -12.46
C THR A 100 4.99 4.58 -13.02
N VAL A 101 5.18 3.34 -12.57
CA VAL A 101 6.24 2.44 -13.09
C VAL A 101 6.11 2.24 -14.61
N PHE A 102 4.89 1.99 -15.10
CA PHE A 102 4.65 1.84 -16.54
C PHE A 102 4.97 3.11 -17.33
N LEU A 103 4.53 4.27 -16.84
CA LEU A 103 4.79 5.56 -17.50
C LEU A 103 6.28 5.94 -17.49
N CYS A 104 6.99 5.69 -16.39
CA CYS A 104 8.44 5.87 -16.31
C CYS A 104 9.18 4.96 -17.31
N THR A 105 8.71 3.71 -17.47
CA THR A 105 9.26 2.78 -18.47
C THR A 105 9.04 3.32 -19.89
N ALA A 106 7.84 3.79 -20.21
CA ALA A 106 7.54 4.39 -21.50
C ALA A 106 8.43 5.60 -21.79
N LEU A 107 8.62 6.48 -20.80
CA LEU A 107 9.49 7.65 -20.92
C LEU A 107 10.93 7.26 -21.24
N ALA A 108 11.50 6.29 -20.51
CA ALA A 108 12.87 5.82 -20.75
C ALA A 108 13.05 5.26 -22.18
N VAL A 109 12.05 4.55 -22.70
CA VAL A 109 12.08 4.02 -24.08
C VAL A 109 11.98 5.16 -25.11
N ILE A 110 11.18 6.19 -24.85
CA ILE A 110 11.10 7.40 -25.70
C ILE A 110 12.46 8.10 -25.76
N GLU A 111 13.13 8.27 -24.63
CA GLU A 111 14.45 8.91 -24.58
C GLU A 111 15.50 8.15 -25.40
N VAL A 112 15.54 6.82 -25.25
CA VAL A 112 16.43 5.96 -26.07
C VAL A 112 16.10 6.05 -27.56
N SER A 113 14.81 6.01 -27.90
CA SER A 113 14.34 6.11 -29.29
C SER A 113 14.74 7.45 -29.91
N LEU A 114 14.58 8.54 -29.15
CA LEU A 114 14.95 9.88 -29.58
C LEU A 114 16.46 9.99 -29.84
N GLY A 115 17.29 9.45 -28.95
CA GLY A 115 18.74 9.38 -29.15
C GLY A 115 19.12 8.67 -30.46
N ARG A 116 18.51 7.51 -30.73
CA ARG A 116 18.74 6.77 -31.99
C ARG A 116 18.35 7.57 -33.23
N VAL A 117 17.25 8.32 -33.17
CA VAL A 117 16.80 9.18 -34.28
C VAL A 117 17.76 10.34 -34.50
N GLN A 118 18.26 10.96 -33.43
CA GLN A 118 19.19 12.08 -33.51
C GLN A 118 20.55 11.68 -34.09
N GLU A 119 21.04 10.47 -33.78
CA GLU A 119 22.32 9.96 -34.27
C GLU A 119 22.24 9.38 -35.70
N ALA A 120 21.03 9.08 -36.18
CA ALA A 120 20.85 8.43 -37.47
C ALA A 120 21.15 9.39 -38.65
N ARG A 121 22.20 9.08 -39.43
CA ARG A 121 22.42 9.67 -40.77
C ARG A 121 21.55 8.99 -41.83
N GLY A 122 20.24 8.91 -41.57
CA GLY A 122 19.25 8.21 -42.39
C GLY A 122 18.64 6.97 -41.71
N LEU A 123 17.35 6.70 -41.98
CA LEU A 123 16.60 5.58 -41.40
C LEU A 123 16.84 4.29 -42.16
N SER A 124 17.89 3.56 -41.76
CA SER A 124 18.09 2.18 -42.23
C SER A 124 16.89 1.29 -41.87
N THR A 125 16.68 0.20 -42.60
CA THR A 125 15.62 -0.78 -42.30
C THR A 125 15.75 -1.33 -40.88
N ALA A 126 16.98 -1.57 -40.42
CA ALA A 126 17.24 -2.05 -39.06
C ALA A 126 16.88 -1.00 -38.00
N THR A 127 17.27 0.27 -38.19
CA THR A 127 16.91 1.37 -37.29
C THR A 127 15.40 1.55 -37.22
N ARG A 128 14.70 1.48 -38.36
CA ARG A 128 13.24 1.55 -38.42
C ARG A 128 12.58 0.39 -37.66
N ALA A 129 13.07 -0.84 -37.81
CA ALA A 129 12.54 -2.00 -37.10
C ALA A 129 12.68 -1.85 -35.58
N HIS A 130 13.82 -1.34 -35.10
CA HIS A 130 14.03 -1.08 -33.68
C HIS A 130 13.06 -0.01 -33.17
N LEU A 131 12.90 1.11 -33.87
CA LEU A 131 11.97 2.17 -33.46
C LEU A 131 10.52 1.68 -33.39
N LEU A 132 10.10 0.82 -34.33
CA LEU A 132 8.77 0.22 -34.29
C LEU A 132 8.60 -0.73 -33.09
N ALA A 133 9.64 -1.49 -32.74
CA ALA A 133 9.63 -2.32 -31.54
C ALA A 133 9.56 -1.47 -30.27
N ASP A 134 10.34 -0.39 -30.20
CA ASP A 134 10.35 0.56 -29.07
C ASP A 134 8.97 1.23 -28.90
N LEU A 135 8.34 1.64 -30.00
CA LEU A 135 6.97 2.18 -29.99
C LEU A 135 5.91 1.15 -29.55
N ALA A 136 6.08 -0.12 -29.91
CA ALA A 136 5.20 -1.18 -29.42
C ALA A 136 5.33 -1.37 -27.90
N ILE A 137 6.55 -1.27 -27.35
CA ILE A 137 6.80 -1.31 -25.90
C ILE A 137 6.12 -0.11 -25.22
N ILE A 138 6.22 1.08 -25.80
CA ILE A 138 5.55 2.28 -25.29
C ILE A 138 4.02 2.09 -25.28
N SER A 139 3.44 1.58 -26.37
CA SER A 139 2.00 1.30 -26.45
C SER A 139 1.55 0.34 -25.36
N GLN A 140 2.28 -0.76 -25.19
CA GLN A 140 1.98 -1.77 -24.16
C GLN A 140 2.07 -1.18 -22.74
N ALA A 141 3.08 -0.34 -22.48
CA ALA A 141 3.24 0.32 -21.19
C ALA A 141 2.08 1.28 -20.90
N ILE A 142 1.65 2.07 -21.90
CA ILE A 142 0.49 2.97 -21.76
C ILE A 142 -0.80 2.18 -21.50
N GLU A 143 -1.05 1.12 -22.26
CA GLU A 143 -2.22 0.25 -22.06
C GLU A 143 -2.21 -0.39 -20.67
N SER A 144 -1.03 -0.81 -20.19
CA SER A 144 -0.88 -1.39 -18.85
C SER A 144 -1.09 -0.36 -17.73
N ALA A 145 -0.68 0.89 -17.94
CA ALA A 145 -0.96 1.99 -17.01
C ALA A 145 -2.46 2.32 -16.93
N LEU A 146 -3.14 2.32 -18.08
CA LEU A 146 -4.59 2.54 -18.13
C LEU A 146 -5.38 1.40 -17.47
N GLY A 147 -4.91 0.16 -17.59
CA GLY A 147 -5.52 -0.99 -16.92
C GLY A 147 -5.22 -1.08 -15.42
N ALA A 148 -4.21 -0.35 -14.93
CA ALA A 148 -3.92 -0.26 -13.52
C ALA A 148 -4.87 0.71 -12.80
N ALA A 149 -5.29 1.80 -13.46
CA ALA A 149 -6.13 2.88 -12.94
C ALA A 149 -7.61 2.50 -12.69
#